data_AF-A0A1X7SEC9-F1
#
_entry.id   AF-A0A1X7SEC9-F1
#
_cell.length_a   1.000
_cell.length_b   1.000
_cell.length_c   1.000
_cell.angle_alpha   90.00
_cell.angle_beta   90.00
_cell.angle_gamma   90.00
#
_symmetry.space_group_name_H-M   'P 1'
#
loop_
_entity.id
_entity.type
_entity.pdbx_description
1 polymer ?
#
loop_
_entity_poly.entity_id
_entity_poly.type
_entity_poly.pdbx_seq_one_letter_code
_entity_poly.pdbx_strand_id
1 'polypeptide(L)'
;MNFRAFVYNNTLTAVTQHDDILYVPNIARFKKTILSKIQYFFDNDLKPAMEKEGNYIVDLFLAPNKIFVTELHPFHQSTGACLFTWQQSQKVLMGGSGNDTAVELRHIHTPFKKCFTGLLPHWQTVCETVTQNKRGEDESTGNKCVIL
;
A
#
# COMPACT_ATOMS: atom_id res chain seq x y z
N MET A 1 -7.61 1.69 4.99
CA MET A 1 -6.39 2.09 4.26
C MET A 1 -6.11 1.07 3.18
N ASN A 2 -5.75 1.51 1.98
CA ASN A 2 -5.56 0.63 0.83
C ASN A 2 -4.12 0.10 0.75
N PHE A 3 -4.00 -1.21 0.53
CA PHE A 3 -2.74 -1.90 0.31
C PHE A 3 -2.86 -2.79 -0.93
N ARG A 4 -1.75 -3.03 -1.60
CA ARG A 4 -1.61 -4.05 -2.64
C ARG A 4 -0.66 -5.13 -2.13
N ALA A 5 -1.06 -6.38 -2.28
CA ALA A 5 -0.27 -7.55 -1.91
C ALA A 5 0.03 -8.40 -3.14
N PHE A 6 1.23 -8.96 -3.16
CA PHE A 6 1.75 -9.81 -4.21
C PHE A 6 1.88 -11.23 -3.67
N VAL A 7 1.26 -12.18 -4.38
CA VAL A 7 1.30 -13.59 -4.04
C VAL A 7 1.94 -14.33 -5.20
N TYR A 8 2.97 -15.11 -4.89
CA TYR A 8 3.69 -15.92 -5.85
C TYR A 8 3.94 -17.30 -5.27
N ASN A 9 3.66 -18.35 -6.03
CA ASN A 9 3.69 -19.75 -5.60
C ASN A 9 2.98 -19.97 -4.26
N ASN A 10 1.75 -19.47 -4.12
CA ASN A 10 0.92 -19.56 -2.91
C ASN A 10 1.60 -19.00 -1.64
N THR A 11 2.49 -18.04 -1.82
CA THR A 11 3.21 -17.35 -0.74
C THR A 11 3.02 -15.86 -0.88
N LEU A 12 2.64 -15.18 0.21
CA LEU A 12 2.65 -13.73 0.28
C LEU A 12 4.10 -13.27 0.24
N THR A 13 4.52 -12.55 -0.80
CA THR A 13 5.92 -12.16 -1.00
C THR A 13 6.16 -10.70 -0.68
N ALA A 14 5.21 -9.83 -1.03
CA ALA A 14 5.34 -8.40 -0.87
C ALA A 14 4.01 -7.72 -0.59
N VAL A 15 4.07 -6.60 0.13
CA VAL A 15 2.94 -5.70 0.42
C VAL A 15 3.40 -4.26 0.18
N THR A 16 2.54 -3.45 -0.41
CA THR A 16 2.78 -2.01 -0.58
C THR A 16 1.55 -1.22 -0.18
N GLN A 17 1.76 -0.01 0.32
CA GLN A 17 0.72 1.02 0.28
C GLN A 17 0.25 1.19 -1.18
N HIS A 18 -1.05 1.23 -1.40
CA HIS A 18 -1.61 1.37 -2.75
C HIS A 18 -1.40 2.80 -3.28
N ASP A 19 -1.71 3.81 -2.45
CA ASP A 19 -1.53 5.22 -2.79
C ASP A 19 -0.05 5.61 -2.62
N ASP A 20 0.65 5.78 -3.73
CA ASP A 20 2.10 6.01 -3.78
C ASP A 20 2.52 7.49 -3.59
N ILE A 21 1.56 8.40 -3.42
CA ILE A 21 1.80 9.83 -3.22
C ILE A 21 1.55 10.31 -1.78
N LEU A 22 0.75 9.56 -1.01
CA LEU A 22 0.28 10.01 0.31
C LEU A 22 1.19 9.48 1.42
N TYR A 23 1.78 10.38 2.20
CA TYR A 23 2.44 9.98 3.44
C TYR A 23 1.42 9.81 4.57
N VAL A 24 1.38 8.61 5.17
CA VAL A 24 0.51 8.33 6.32
C VAL A 24 1.38 7.90 7.51
N PRO A 25 1.55 8.77 8.54
CA PRO A 25 2.41 8.48 9.69
C PRO A 25 2.10 7.15 10.39
N ASN A 26 0.80 6.80 10.46
CA ASN A 26 0.35 5.57 11.11
C ASN A 26 0.83 4.30 10.38
N ILE A 27 1.02 4.33 9.06
CA ILE A 27 1.56 3.17 8.33
C ILE A 27 3.01 2.92 8.75
N ALA A 28 3.82 3.98 8.83
CA ALA A 28 5.21 3.88 9.30
C ALA A 28 5.27 3.40 10.77
N ARG A 29 4.44 3.98 11.64
CA ARG A 29 4.39 3.64 13.07
C ARG A 29 3.95 2.19 13.33
N PHE A 30 2.97 1.70 12.57
CA PHE A 30 2.34 0.39 12.79
C PHE A 30 2.72 -0.65 11.73
N LYS A 31 3.81 -0.43 10.98
CA LYS A 31 4.25 -1.31 9.87
C LYS A 31 4.22 -2.79 10.21
N LYS A 32 4.82 -3.18 11.35
CA LYS A 32 4.87 -4.58 11.79
C LYS A 32 3.47 -5.14 12.07
N THR A 33 2.65 -4.41 12.81
CA THR A 33 1.27 -4.81 13.13
C THR A 33 0.40 -4.93 11.88
N ILE A 34 0.54 -4.00 10.93
CA ILE A 34 -0.17 -4.05 9.64
C ILE A 34 0.23 -5.30 8.87
N LEU A 35 1.54 -5.56 8.75
CA LEU A 35 2.04 -6.75 8.05
C LEU A 35 1.55 -8.04 8.72
N SER A 36 1.61 -8.14 10.05
CA SER A 36 1.09 -9.31 10.78
C SER A 36 -0.40 -9.53 10.55
N LYS A 37 -1.21 -8.45 10.50
CA LYS A 37 -2.65 -8.56 10.21
C LYS A 37 -2.91 -9.05 8.78
N ILE A 38 -2.18 -8.53 7.79
CA ILE A 38 -2.30 -8.96 6.39
C ILE A 38 -1.84 -10.41 6.24
N GLN A 39 -0.73 -10.79 6.87
CA GLN A 39 -0.23 -12.16 6.86
C GLN A 39 -1.26 -13.13 7.46
N TYR A 40 -1.83 -12.80 8.62
CA TYR A 40 -2.86 -13.62 9.25
C TYR A 40 -4.09 -13.80 8.35
N PHE A 41 -4.59 -12.72 7.75
CA PHE A 41 -5.70 -12.79 6.80
C PHE A 41 -5.33 -13.61 5.56
N PHE A 42 -4.11 -13.46 5.05
CA PHE A 42 -3.63 -14.25 3.92
C PHE A 42 -3.64 -15.74 4.24
N ASP A 43 -3.04 -16.15 5.36
CA ASP A 43 -2.90 -17.57 5.72
C ASP A 43 -4.23 -18.25 6.04
N ASN A 44 -5.15 -17.54 6.70
CA ASN A 44 -6.39 -18.14 7.22
C ASN A 44 -7.60 -17.97 6.29
N ASP A 45 -7.65 -16.90 5.50
CA ASP A 45 -8.83 -16.57 4.69
C ASP A 45 -8.53 -16.60 3.19
N LEU A 46 -7.52 -15.84 2.73
CA LEU A 46 -7.31 -15.61 1.30
C LEU A 46 -6.64 -16.80 0.58
N LYS A 47 -5.55 -17.34 1.15
CA LYS A 47 -4.80 -18.44 0.56
C LYS A 47 -5.65 -19.70 0.37
N PRO A 48 -6.46 -20.15 1.36
CA PRO A 48 -7.37 -21.28 1.15
C PRO A 48 -8.38 -21.04 0.03
N ALA A 49 -8.88 -19.81 -0.11
CA ALA A 49 -9.85 -19.46 -1.16
C ALA A 49 -9.23 -19.41 -2.58
N MET A 50 -7.93 -19.14 -2.67
CA MET A 50 -7.21 -18.87 -3.93
C MET A 50 -6.15 -19.94 -4.27
N GLU A 51 -6.18 -21.11 -3.63
CA GLU A 51 -5.13 -22.14 -3.69
C GLU A 51 -4.76 -22.54 -5.13
N LYS A 52 -5.73 -22.55 -6.04
CA LYS A 52 -5.56 -22.96 -7.45
C LYS A 52 -4.85 -21.93 -8.33
N GLU A 53 -4.91 -20.64 -7.97
CA GLU A 53 -4.34 -19.58 -8.81
C GLU A 53 -2.82 -19.51 -8.69
N GLY A 54 -2.28 -19.74 -7.49
CA GLY A 54 -0.83 -19.78 -7.22
C GLY A 54 -0.13 -18.42 -7.27
N ASN A 55 -0.40 -17.61 -8.29
CA ASN A 55 0.24 -16.32 -8.57
C ASN A 55 -0.82 -15.26 -8.85
N TYR A 56 -0.93 -14.25 -7.98
CA TYR A 56 -1.89 -13.17 -8.16
C TYR A 56 -1.49 -11.92 -7.40
N ILE A 57 -2.14 -10.82 -7.73
CA ILE A 57 -2.05 -9.56 -7.01
C ILE A 57 -3.43 -9.25 -6.46
N VAL A 58 -3.49 -8.78 -5.22
CA VAL A 58 -4.74 -8.48 -4.52
C VAL A 58 -4.68 -7.10 -3.89
N ASP A 59 -5.72 -6.32 -4.10
CA ASP A 59 -5.91 -5.05 -3.40
C ASP A 59 -6.76 -5.27 -2.16
N LEU A 60 -6.32 -4.67 -1.06
CA LEU A 60 -6.85 -4.87 0.28
C LEU A 60 -7.22 -3.52 0.89
N PHE A 61 -8.43 -3.41 1.42
CA PHE A 61 -8.81 -2.33 2.31
C PHE A 61 -8.77 -2.80 3.76
N LEU A 62 -7.86 -2.22 4.55
CA LEU A 62 -7.76 -2.44 5.98
C LEU A 62 -8.68 -1.47 6.74
N ALA A 63 -9.78 -2.01 7.28
CA ALA A 63 -10.64 -1.33 8.25
C ALA A 63 -10.17 -1.65 9.69
N PRO A 64 -10.70 -0.99 10.74
CA PRO A 64 -10.27 -1.23 12.12
C PRO A 64 -10.31 -2.71 12.56
N ASN A 65 -11.38 -3.42 12.17
CA ASN A 65 -11.68 -4.78 12.64
C ASN A 65 -11.74 -5.83 11.52
N LYS A 66 -11.51 -5.45 10.26
CA LYS A 66 -11.68 -6.35 9.11
C LYS A 66 -10.80 -5.94 7.93
N ILE A 67 -10.36 -6.93 7.17
CA ILE A 67 -9.71 -6.74 5.87
C ILE A 67 -10.71 -7.12 4.78
N PHE A 68 -10.79 -6.29 3.75
CA PHE A 68 -11.63 -6.52 2.58
C PHE A 68 -10.74 -6.67 1.35
N VAL A 69 -11.04 -7.64 0.50
CA VAL A 69 -10.51 -7.68 -0.87
C VAL A 69 -11.30 -6.69 -1.71
N THR A 70 -10.62 -5.73 -2.33
CA THR A 70 -11.25 -4.73 -3.18
C THR A 70 -11.09 -5.04 -4.66
N GLU A 71 -9.99 -5.68 -5.05
CA GLU A 71 -9.72 -6.05 -6.44
C GLU A 71 -8.74 -7.24 -6.50
N LEU A 72 -8.85 -8.05 -7.57
CA LEU A 72 -7.95 -9.14 -7.88
C LEU A 72 -7.38 -8.92 -9.28
N HIS A 73 -6.09 -9.20 -9.41
CA HIS A 73 -5.34 -8.98 -10.65
C HIS A 73 -4.46 -10.19 -10.96
N PRO A 74 -4.21 -10.47 -12.25
CA PRO A 74 -3.18 -11.43 -12.63
C PRO A 74 -1.80 -10.96 -12.16
N PHE A 75 -0.92 -11.91 -11.84
CA PHE A 75 0.48 -11.59 -11.55
C PHE A 75 1.23 -11.28 -12.86
N HIS A 76 1.07 -10.06 -13.36
CA HIS A 76 1.59 -9.65 -14.65
C HIS A 76 2.05 -8.20 -14.67
N GLN A 77 3.07 -7.90 -15.48
CA GLN A 77 3.69 -6.58 -15.57
C GLN A 77 2.77 -5.45 -16.06
N SER A 78 1.62 -5.79 -16.64
CA SER A 78 0.59 -4.81 -17.00
C SER A 78 -0.18 -4.27 -15.78
N THR A 79 -0.14 -4.97 -14.65
CA THR A 79 -0.75 -4.52 -13.39
C THR A 79 0.22 -3.57 -12.69
N GLY A 80 -0.26 -2.41 -12.24
CA GLY A 80 0.58 -1.44 -11.53
C GLY A 80 1.30 -2.07 -10.33
N ALA A 81 2.55 -1.69 -10.08
CA ALA A 81 3.34 -2.25 -8.97
C ALA A 81 3.38 -1.34 -7.72
N CYS A 82 2.68 -0.19 -7.77
CA CYS A 82 2.70 0.86 -6.73
C CYS A 82 4.15 1.24 -6.37
N LEU A 83 4.58 1.03 -5.10
CA LEU A 83 5.94 1.36 -4.65
C LEU A 83 7.01 0.33 -5.04
N PHE A 84 6.62 -0.70 -5.80
CA PHE A 84 7.55 -1.61 -6.46
C PHE A 84 7.71 -1.24 -7.93
N THR A 85 8.76 -1.76 -8.54
CA THR A 85 8.93 -1.74 -9.99
C THR A 85 9.10 -3.18 -10.46
N TRP A 86 8.39 -3.59 -11.51
CA TRP A 86 8.48 -4.95 -12.03
C TRP A 86 9.92 -5.34 -12.37
N GLN A 87 10.67 -4.44 -13.00
CA GLN A 87 12.03 -4.69 -13.44
C GLN A 87 13.03 -4.84 -12.28
N GLN A 88 13.00 -3.94 -11.29
CA GLN A 88 14.02 -3.94 -10.22
C GLN A 88 13.61 -4.81 -9.04
N SER A 89 12.30 -4.98 -8.82
CA SER A 89 11.76 -5.69 -7.65
C SER A 89 11.34 -7.13 -7.98
N GLN A 90 11.57 -7.61 -9.20
CA GLN A 90 11.16 -8.95 -9.65
C GLN A 90 11.51 -10.05 -8.64
N LYS A 91 12.74 -10.01 -8.12
CA LYS A 91 13.22 -10.97 -7.11
C LYS A 91 12.32 -10.98 -5.88
N VAL A 92 12.11 -9.82 -5.25
CA VAL A 92 11.23 -9.67 -4.08
C VAL A 92 9.80 -10.13 -4.40
N LEU A 93 9.23 -9.67 -5.52
CA LEU A 93 7.85 -9.99 -5.90
C LEU A 93 7.63 -11.49 -6.14
N MET A 94 8.66 -12.20 -6.62
CA MET A 94 8.63 -13.65 -6.87
C MET A 94 9.21 -14.48 -5.72
N GLY A 95 9.42 -13.89 -4.54
CA GLY A 95 9.91 -14.60 -3.35
C GLY A 95 11.40 -14.96 -3.38
N GLY A 96 12.17 -14.38 -4.30
CA GLY A 96 13.62 -14.51 -4.37
C GLY A 96 14.32 -13.43 -3.54
N SER A 97 14.97 -13.83 -2.43
CA SER A 97 16.42 -13.63 -2.23
C SER A 97 16.84 -13.94 -0.79
N GLY A 98 17.76 -14.91 -0.64
CA GLY A 98 18.77 -14.97 0.42
C GLY A 98 18.27 -15.11 1.85
N ASN A 99 18.13 -16.36 2.33
CA ASN A 99 17.98 -16.77 3.73
C ASN A 99 16.81 -16.19 4.56
N ASP A 100 16.11 -15.16 4.10
CA ASP A 100 14.92 -14.62 4.77
C ASP A 100 13.67 -14.81 3.89
N THR A 101 12.76 -15.65 4.35
CA THR A 101 11.40 -15.86 3.83
C THR A 101 10.44 -14.72 4.20
N ALA A 102 10.98 -13.55 4.58
CA ALA A 102 10.20 -12.45 5.14
C ALA A 102 9.49 -11.63 4.06
N VAL A 103 8.20 -11.38 4.27
CA VAL A 103 7.37 -10.52 3.41
C VAL A 103 7.86 -9.06 3.45
N GLU A 104 8.17 -8.47 2.29
CA GLU A 104 8.60 -7.07 2.21
C GLU A 104 7.39 -6.12 2.20
N LEU A 105 7.31 -5.23 3.20
CA LEU A 105 6.32 -4.14 3.21
C LEU A 105 6.94 -2.77 2.85
N ARG A 106 6.55 -2.21 1.71
CA ARG A 106 6.89 -0.84 1.25
C ARG A 106 5.77 0.16 1.58
N HIS A 107 6.18 1.35 1.99
CA HIS A 107 5.30 2.49 2.27
C HIS A 107 6.08 3.77 2.05
N ILE A 108 5.37 4.89 1.86
CA ILE A 108 6.02 6.20 1.80
C ILE A 108 6.57 6.53 3.18
N HIS A 109 7.90 6.68 3.27
CA HIS A 109 8.60 6.88 4.55
C HIS A 109 8.65 8.36 4.96
N THR A 110 8.62 9.26 3.98
CA THR A 110 8.71 10.71 4.20
C THR A 110 7.65 11.43 3.37
N PRO A 111 7.04 12.50 3.88
CA PRO A 111 6.16 13.35 3.08
C PRO A 111 6.92 13.85 1.85
N PHE A 112 6.29 13.73 0.68
CA PHE A 112 6.78 14.45 -0.49
C PHE A 112 6.72 15.95 -0.18
N LYS A 113 7.89 16.58 0.01
CA LYS A 113 8.02 18.03 0.27
C LYS A 113 7.41 18.90 -0.85
N LYS A 114 7.11 18.28 -2.00
CA LYS A 114 6.58 18.90 -3.21
C LYS A 114 5.53 17.99 -3.85
N CYS A 115 4.51 17.55 -3.10
CA CYS A 115 3.46 16.64 -3.61
C CYS A 115 2.79 17.15 -4.91
N PHE A 116 2.82 18.45 -5.17
CA PHE A 116 2.23 19.04 -6.37
C PHE A 116 3.18 19.25 -7.54
N THR A 117 4.51 19.15 -7.38
CA THR A 117 5.42 19.48 -8.51
C THR A 117 5.38 18.49 -9.67
N GLY A 118 4.76 17.32 -9.47
CA GLY A 118 4.47 16.36 -10.55
C GLY A 118 3.10 16.54 -11.20
N LEU A 119 2.23 17.39 -10.66
CA LEU A 119 0.92 17.69 -11.23
C LEU A 119 1.05 18.70 -12.36
N LEU A 120 0.14 18.62 -13.34
CA LEU A 120 0.02 19.70 -14.33
C LEU A 120 -0.34 21.02 -13.62
N PRO A 121 0.12 22.18 -14.11
CA PRO A 121 -0.05 23.45 -13.41
C PRO A 121 -1.48 23.76 -12.96
N HIS A 122 -2.49 23.43 -13.76
CA HIS A 122 -3.89 23.64 -13.37
C HIS A 122 -4.33 22.76 -12.19
N TRP A 123 -3.82 21.53 -12.09
CA TRP A 123 -4.06 20.67 -10.93
C TRP A 123 -3.33 21.17 -9.68
N GLN A 124 -2.14 21.76 -9.84
CA GLN A 124 -1.43 22.43 -8.73
C GLN A 124 -2.29 23.54 -8.14
N THR A 125 -2.83 24.44 -8.98
CA THR A 125 -3.72 25.53 -8.55
C THR A 125 -4.98 25.03 -7.85
N VAL A 126 -5.62 23.96 -8.37
CA VAL A 126 -6.79 23.34 -7.74
C VAL A 126 -6.44 22.80 -6.35
N CYS A 127 -5.34 22.04 -6.23
CA CYS A 127 -4.90 21.47 -4.96
C CYS A 127 -4.57 22.55 -3.93
N GLU A 128 -3.87 23.62 -4.32
CA GLU A 128 -3.56 24.76 -3.47
C GLU A 128 -4.82 25.47 -2.97
N THR A 129 -5.81 25.67 -3.85
CA THR A 129 -7.09 26.33 -3.50
C THR A 129 -7.89 25.49 -2.49
N VAL A 130 -7.97 24.18 -2.71
CA VAL A 130 -8.74 23.27 -1.84
C VAL A 130 -8.06 23.07 -0.47
N THR A 131 -6.73 22.98 -0.43
CA THR A 131 -5.99 22.82 0.84
C THR A 131 -5.97 24.09 1.69
N GLN A 132 -5.93 25.27 1.08
CA GLN A 132 -6.05 26.53 1.82
C GLN A 132 -7.42 26.67 2.50
N ASN A 133 -8.49 26.14 1.89
CA ASN A 133 -9.85 26.15 2.44
C ASN A 133 -10.10 25.12 3.57
N LYS A 134 -9.16 24.19 3.82
CA LYS A 134 -9.27 23.19 4.90
C LYS A 134 -8.43 23.50 6.14
N ARG A 135 -7.83 24.69 6.23
CA ARG A 135 -7.27 25.22 7.50
C ARG A 135 -8.38 25.71 8.45
N GLY A 136 -9.44 24.91 8.60
CA GLY A 136 -10.37 25.00 9.71
C GLY A 136 -9.88 24.05 10.81
N GLU A 137 -9.49 24.61 11.94
CA GLU A 137 -8.93 23.93 13.10
C GLU A 137 -9.91 22.88 13.67
N ASP A 138 -9.43 21.65 13.87
CA ASP A 138 -9.96 20.77 14.90
C ASP A 138 -8.81 20.45 15.87
N GLU A 139 -8.64 21.33 16.87
CA GLU A 139 -7.63 21.22 17.92
C GLU A 139 -7.89 20.08 18.91
N SER A 140 -9.01 19.35 18.78
CA SER A 140 -9.47 18.42 19.82
C SER A 140 -8.76 17.06 19.86
N THR A 141 -8.04 16.66 18.80
CA THR A 141 -7.50 15.28 18.70
C THR A 141 -5.99 15.17 18.68
N GLY A 142 -5.24 16.29 18.62
CA GLY A 142 -3.77 16.27 18.49
C GLY A 142 -3.23 15.56 17.25
N ASN A 143 -4.11 15.03 16.39
CA ASN A 143 -3.77 14.36 15.16
C ASN A 143 -3.95 15.35 14.02
N LYS A 144 -2.84 15.98 13.61
CA LYS A 144 -2.78 16.67 12.33
C LYS A 144 -2.89 15.64 11.22
N CYS A 145 -4.11 15.29 10.83
CA CYS A 145 -4.35 14.68 9.53
C CYS A 145 -4.17 15.80 8.50
N VAL A 146 -2.93 15.97 8.04
CA VAL A 146 -2.66 16.78 6.87
C VAL A 146 -3.19 15.99 5.69
N ILE A 147 -4.42 16.28 5.28
CA ILE A 147 -4.86 15.96 3.93
C ILE A 147 -4.03 16.91 3.05
N LEU A 148 -2.93 16.38 2.50
CA LEU A 148 -2.16 17.01 1.44
C LEU A 148 -3.02 17.05 0.18
#